data_AF-A0A7R8WU17-F1
#
_entry.id   AF-A0A7R8WU17-F1
#
_cell.length_a   1.000
_cell.length_b   1.000
_cell.length_c   1.000
_cell.angle_alpha   90.00
_cell.angle_beta   90.00
_cell.angle_gamma   90.00
#
_symmetry.space_group_name_H-M   'P 1'
#
loop_
_entity.id
_entity.type
_entity.pdbx_description
1 polymer ?
#
loop_
_entity_poly.entity_id
_entity_poly.type
_entity_poly.pdbx_seq_one_letter_code
_entity_poly.pdbx_strand_id
1 'polypeptide(L)'
;MLVLGALFALGGDLQKGAAVLAGAKGAPGRLERIVLDGQGEPGGSFFVDYAHTPDALYHVLATLKKLPHERIVCVFGCGGDRDKSKRPEMGKIAASLADLVVVTTDNPRTEDPGAILDQIAAGVESQNLAKKGDDWLWHGGVKNGYVVIAERREAIRKAVWAAGEDDIVLIAGKGHEKYQIVGRQRRFFDDSLEVKEALAGWNLGSLENALGVRPSGGLSASRFSGVSTDTRTLVPGEIFVALRGDTFDGHDHLAAAMDRGALALVVQRGSEVPLYGGAVFEVDDTLEALGKLAASRRKNLAELGPLLVVGITGSTGKTTVKEMVAAIFSVHYPDVPSSPVGRVLKTRGNFNNLVGLPLSLLPLELKHRVAVLEMGMNQKGEMARLATMADPDISCIVNVHDAHLEGLGNRAGVAREKGQLFGKTKENGVLVVNLDDEH
;
A
#
# COMPACT_ATOMS: atom_id res chain seq x y z
N MET A 1 7.60 34.28 -3.93
CA MET A 1 7.31 35.68 -4.29
C MET A 1 8.22 36.69 -3.60
N LEU A 2 8.26 36.78 -2.26
CA LEU A 2 9.14 37.76 -1.57
C LEU A 2 10.63 37.61 -1.92
N VAL A 3 11.13 36.37 -1.99
CA VAL A 3 12.52 36.09 -2.40
C VAL A 3 12.80 36.55 -3.84
N LEU A 4 11.84 36.41 -4.76
CA LEU A 4 11.97 36.92 -6.13
C LEU A 4 12.03 38.45 -6.15
N GLY A 5 11.20 39.11 -5.35
CA GLY A 5 11.23 40.56 -5.18
C GLY A 5 12.55 41.07 -4.64
N ALA A 6 13.13 40.38 -3.63
CA ALA A 6 14.44 40.71 -3.08
C ALA A 6 15.57 40.50 -4.12
N LEU A 7 15.55 39.40 -4.87
CA LEU A 7 16.50 39.13 -5.95
C LEU A 7 16.43 40.21 -7.04
N PHE A 8 15.22 40.59 -7.45
CA PHE A 8 15.02 41.65 -8.43
C PHE A 8 15.55 43.00 -7.93
N ALA A 9 15.30 43.36 -6.67
CA ALA A 9 15.82 44.58 -6.07
C ALA A 9 17.35 44.65 -6.02
N LEU A 10 18.02 43.50 -6.00
CA LEU A 10 19.49 43.38 -6.04
C LEU A 10 20.06 43.31 -7.47
N GLY A 11 19.24 43.56 -8.50
CA GLY A 11 19.65 43.50 -9.91
C GLY A 11 19.58 42.11 -10.54
N GLY A 12 18.92 41.16 -9.89
CA GLY A 12 18.66 39.84 -10.44
C GLY A 12 17.64 39.85 -11.60
N ASP A 13 17.82 38.95 -12.55
CA ASP A 13 16.93 38.78 -13.70
C ASP A 13 15.60 38.17 -13.28
N LEU A 14 14.51 38.94 -13.44
CA LEU A 14 13.16 38.54 -13.05
C LEU A 14 12.63 37.34 -13.85
N GLN A 15 12.96 37.25 -15.15
CA GLN A 15 12.50 36.15 -16.00
C GLN A 15 13.19 34.84 -15.60
N LYS A 16 14.51 34.89 -15.36
CA LYS A 16 15.25 33.72 -14.84
C LYS A 16 14.74 33.31 -13.45
N GLY A 17 14.51 34.28 -12.56
CA GLY A 17 13.97 34.00 -11.23
C GLY A 17 12.56 33.39 -11.27
N ALA A 18 11.69 33.88 -12.17
CA ALA A 18 10.36 33.31 -12.37
C ALA A 18 10.42 31.89 -12.95
N ALA A 19 11.31 31.62 -13.90
CA ALA A 19 11.50 30.28 -14.46
C ALA A 19 11.98 29.27 -13.40
N VAL A 20 12.91 29.68 -12.53
CA VAL A 20 13.36 28.83 -11.41
C VAL A 20 12.23 28.58 -10.41
N LEU A 21 11.44 29.62 -10.08
CA LEU A 21 10.31 29.49 -9.17
C LEU A 21 9.18 28.62 -9.73
N ALA A 22 8.95 28.65 -11.05
CA ALA A 22 7.97 27.78 -11.69
C ALA A 22 8.33 26.29 -11.53
N GLY A 23 9.62 25.96 -11.41
CA GLY A 23 10.10 24.60 -11.14
C GLY A 23 10.32 24.28 -9.65
N ALA A 24 10.12 25.25 -8.74
CA ALA A 24 10.35 25.04 -7.32
C ALA A 24 9.25 24.15 -6.73
N LYS A 25 9.65 23.07 -6.07
CA LYS A 25 8.72 22.24 -5.29
C LYS A 25 8.38 22.95 -3.98
N GLY A 26 7.13 22.80 -3.51
CA GLY A 26 6.70 23.33 -2.23
C GLY A 26 7.57 22.80 -1.07
N ALA A 27 7.57 23.49 0.06
CA ALA A 27 8.29 23.04 1.24
C ALA A 27 7.67 21.71 1.74
N PRO A 28 8.47 20.64 1.97
CA PRO A 28 7.95 19.38 2.47
C PRO A 28 7.15 19.57 3.76
N GLY A 29 6.00 18.91 3.85
CA GLY A 29 5.09 18.98 4.98
C GLY A 29 4.51 20.37 5.28
N ARG A 30 4.40 21.26 4.28
CA ARG A 30 3.71 22.56 4.38
C ARG A 30 2.73 22.71 3.21
N LEU A 31 1.48 22.34 3.43
CA LEU A 31 0.47 22.13 2.39
C LEU A 31 1.06 21.37 1.19
N GLU A 32 1.86 20.35 1.49
CA GLU A 32 2.52 19.53 0.48
C GLU A 32 1.46 18.69 -0.21
N ARG A 33 1.14 18.99 -1.47
CA ARG A 33 0.25 18.16 -2.28
C ARG A 33 0.98 16.85 -2.60
N ILE A 34 0.38 15.73 -2.21
CA ILE A 34 0.91 14.40 -2.49
C ILE A 34 0.33 13.92 -3.82
N VAL A 35 1.22 13.55 -4.72
CA VAL A 35 0.90 12.95 -6.03
C VAL A 35 1.69 11.65 -6.21
N LEU A 36 1.13 10.73 -6.98
CA LEU A 36 1.84 9.56 -7.49
C LEU A 36 2.32 9.87 -8.91
N ASP A 37 3.63 10.00 -9.07
CA ASP A 37 4.23 10.27 -10.38
C ASP A 37 3.93 9.09 -11.33
N GLY A 38 3.53 9.38 -12.57
CA GLY A 38 3.29 8.36 -13.60
C GLY A 38 1.96 7.60 -13.54
N GLN A 39 1.12 7.87 -12.55
CA GLN A 39 -0.27 7.40 -12.49
C GLN A 39 -1.22 8.57 -12.81
N GLY A 40 -2.43 8.29 -13.31
CA GLY A 40 -3.49 9.31 -13.45
C GLY A 40 -3.83 9.95 -12.10
N GLU A 41 -4.57 11.07 -12.10
CA GLU A 41 -4.99 11.69 -10.83
C GLU A 41 -5.83 10.68 -10.02
N PRO A 42 -5.45 10.39 -8.76
CA PRO A 42 -6.00 9.26 -7.99
C PRO A 42 -7.45 9.45 -7.52
N GLY A 43 -8.15 10.49 -8.00
CA GLY A 43 -9.37 11.01 -7.39
C GLY A 43 -9.07 11.68 -6.04
N GLY A 44 -9.48 12.93 -5.87
CA GLY A 44 -9.28 13.73 -4.68
C GLY A 44 -7.94 14.46 -4.63
N SER A 45 -7.81 15.35 -3.64
CA SER A 45 -6.61 16.17 -3.39
C SER A 45 -6.06 15.89 -1.99
N PHE A 46 -4.84 15.37 -1.92
CA PHE A 46 -4.21 14.93 -0.67
C PHE A 46 -3.10 15.88 -0.25
N PHE A 47 -3.15 16.37 0.98
CA PHE A 47 -2.19 17.34 1.52
C PHE A 47 -1.59 16.88 2.84
N VAL A 48 -0.30 17.12 3.03
CA VAL A 48 0.41 16.92 4.30
C VAL A 48 0.89 18.28 4.83
N ASP A 49 0.56 18.60 6.08
CA ASP A 49 0.94 19.87 6.72
C ASP A 49 1.40 19.72 8.18
N TYR A 50 2.42 20.49 8.56
CA TYR A 50 2.92 20.64 9.94
C TYR A 50 2.04 21.59 10.79
N ALA A 51 0.73 21.38 10.77
CA ALA A 51 -0.28 22.10 11.54
C ALA A 51 -0.53 21.40 12.89
N HIS A 52 0.35 21.66 13.87
CA HIS A 52 0.33 21.04 15.20
C HIS A 52 -0.15 21.99 16.32
N THR A 53 -0.76 23.12 15.95
CA THR A 53 -1.34 24.10 16.88
C THR A 53 -2.76 24.47 16.42
N PRO A 54 -3.64 24.95 17.32
CA PRO A 54 -4.98 25.42 16.96
C PRO A 54 -4.97 26.43 15.81
N ASP A 55 -4.15 27.48 15.91
CA ASP A 55 -4.03 28.54 14.90
C ASP A 55 -3.59 28.01 13.53
N ALA A 56 -2.56 27.14 13.50
CA ALA A 56 -2.08 26.56 12.26
C ALA A 56 -3.14 25.66 11.61
N LEU A 57 -3.84 24.85 12.42
CA LEU A 57 -4.92 23.96 11.95
C LEU A 57 -6.11 24.76 11.40
N TYR A 58 -6.48 25.85 12.06
CA TYR A 58 -7.51 26.76 11.58
C TYR A 58 -7.13 27.36 10.22
N HIS A 59 -5.94 27.93 10.10
CA HIS A 59 -5.52 28.61 8.87
C HIS A 59 -5.39 27.65 7.69
N VAL A 60 -4.88 26.45 7.90
CA VAL A 60 -4.76 25.45 6.81
C VAL A 60 -6.14 24.99 6.35
N LEU A 61 -7.05 24.63 7.26
CA LEU A 61 -8.41 24.20 6.91
C LEU A 61 -9.23 25.35 6.28
N ALA A 62 -9.14 26.56 6.82
CA ALA A 62 -9.81 27.74 6.26
C ALA A 62 -9.28 28.12 4.87
N THR A 63 -8.01 27.79 4.57
CA THR A 63 -7.44 27.96 3.22
C THR A 63 -7.98 26.90 2.28
N LEU A 64 -7.96 25.63 2.68
CA LEU A 64 -8.47 24.52 1.87
C LEU A 64 -9.96 24.66 1.56
N LYS A 65 -10.76 25.17 2.50
CA LYS A 65 -12.19 25.46 2.32
C LYS A 65 -12.51 26.48 1.21
N LYS A 66 -11.51 27.21 0.72
CA LYS A 66 -11.67 28.15 -0.41
C LYS A 66 -11.39 27.51 -1.77
N LEU A 67 -10.81 26.31 -1.79
CA LEU A 67 -10.56 25.56 -3.02
C LEU A 67 -11.86 24.85 -3.44
N PRO A 68 -12.03 24.51 -4.73
CA PRO A 68 -13.11 23.62 -5.16
C PRO A 68 -12.97 22.25 -4.49
N HIS A 69 -14.04 21.78 -3.83
CA HIS A 69 -14.11 20.45 -3.21
C HIS A 69 -15.57 20.03 -2.97
N GLU A 70 -15.79 18.72 -2.82
CA GLU A 70 -17.05 18.17 -2.30
C GLU A 70 -17.03 18.12 -0.76
N ARG A 71 -16.00 17.48 -0.18
CA ARG A 71 -15.81 17.39 1.28
C ARG A 71 -14.36 17.70 1.69
N ILE A 72 -14.18 18.08 2.94
CA ILE A 72 -12.87 18.11 3.60
C ILE A 72 -12.80 16.98 4.64
N VAL A 73 -11.79 16.13 4.48
CA VAL A 73 -11.40 15.09 5.42
C VAL A 73 -10.14 15.56 6.17
N CYS A 74 -10.20 15.65 7.50
CA CYS A 74 -9.07 16.07 8.32
C CYS A 74 -8.58 14.93 9.23
N VAL A 75 -7.35 14.45 8.98
CA VAL A 75 -6.65 13.48 9.82
C VAL A 75 -5.64 14.22 10.68
N PHE A 76 -5.75 14.14 12.01
CA PHE A 76 -4.78 14.78 12.88
C PHE A 76 -4.69 14.12 14.27
N GLY A 77 -3.58 14.41 14.95
CA GLY A 77 -3.35 14.04 16.34
C GLY A 77 -2.74 15.19 17.12
N CYS A 78 -2.43 14.97 18.39
CA CYS A 78 -1.71 15.94 19.22
C CYS A 78 -0.54 15.27 19.94
N GLY A 79 0.56 16.02 20.08
CA GLY A 79 1.72 15.60 20.85
C GLY A 79 1.43 15.42 22.34
N GLY A 80 1.99 14.36 22.93
CA GLY A 80 2.10 14.22 24.38
C GLY A 80 3.22 15.09 24.97
N ASP A 81 3.30 15.19 26.29
CA ASP A 81 4.23 16.01 27.07
C ASP A 81 4.31 17.48 26.61
N ARG A 82 3.18 17.98 26.10
CA ARG A 82 3.00 19.33 25.57
C ARG A 82 1.75 19.97 26.18
N ASP A 83 1.49 21.20 25.78
CA ASP A 83 0.31 21.96 26.19
C ASP A 83 -0.99 21.20 25.88
N LYS A 84 -1.64 20.71 26.94
CA LYS A 84 -2.87 19.92 26.86
C LYS A 84 -4.09 20.75 26.48
N SER A 85 -4.06 22.07 26.73
CA SER A 85 -5.19 22.97 26.44
C SER A 85 -5.52 23.03 24.94
N LYS A 86 -4.51 22.79 24.08
CA LYS A 86 -4.65 22.77 22.62
C LYS A 86 -5.49 21.61 22.08
N ARG A 87 -5.54 20.48 22.78
CA ARG A 87 -6.17 19.23 22.29
C ARG A 87 -7.67 19.40 22.00
N PRO A 88 -8.50 19.83 22.97
CA PRO A 88 -9.92 20.06 22.69
C PRO A 88 -10.14 21.24 21.73
N GLU A 89 -9.25 22.24 21.71
CA GLU A 89 -9.37 23.37 20.79
C GLU A 89 -9.15 22.95 19.34
N MET A 90 -8.11 22.14 19.07
CA MET A 90 -7.88 21.55 17.74
C MET A 90 -9.04 20.64 17.33
N GLY A 91 -9.61 19.87 18.25
CA GLY A 91 -10.84 19.09 18.04
C GLY A 91 -12.01 19.94 17.56
N LYS A 92 -12.28 21.07 18.23
CA LYS A 92 -13.33 22.02 17.85
C LYS A 92 -13.11 22.60 16.45
N ILE A 93 -11.87 23.02 16.16
CA ILE A 93 -11.51 23.63 14.88
C ILE A 93 -11.70 22.64 13.73
N ALA A 94 -11.19 21.41 13.88
CA ALA A 94 -11.35 20.37 12.88
C ALA A 94 -12.83 20.09 12.60
N ALA A 95 -13.63 19.90 13.66
CA ALA A 95 -15.06 19.60 13.54
C ALA A 95 -15.89 20.75 12.95
N SER A 96 -15.42 21.99 13.07
CA SER A 96 -16.11 23.18 12.53
C SER A 96 -15.79 23.45 11.06
N LEU A 97 -14.65 22.96 10.57
CA LEU A 97 -14.12 23.30 9.25
C LEU A 97 -14.06 22.11 8.29
N ALA A 98 -14.03 20.89 8.80
CA ALA A 98 -14.03 19.66 8.02
C ALA A 98 -15.37 18.92 8.14
N ASP A 99 -15.76 18.21 7.09
CA ASP A 99 -16.96 17.37 7.07
C ASP A 99 -16.70 16.03 7.78
N LEU A 100 -15.49 15.50 7.61
CA LEU A 100 -15.04 14.26 8.23
C LEU A 100 -13.76 14.50 9.03
N VAL A 101 -13.76 14.02 10.28
CA VAL A 101 -12.59 14.12 11.16
C VAL A 101 -12.09 12.73 11.57
N VAL A 102 -10.79 12.48 11.36
CA VAL A 102 -10.11 11.27 11.84
C VAL A 102 -9.11 11.68 12.91
N VAL A 103 -9.42 11.35 14.16
CA VAL A 103 -8.55 11.59 15.31
C VAL A 103 -7.61 10.41 15.47
N THR A 104 -6.31 10.69 15.54
CA THR A 104 -5.27 9.65 15.63
C THR A 104 -4.10 10.08 16.51
N THR A 105 -3.13 9.19 16.70
CA THR A 105 -1.91 9.50 17.45
C THR A 105 -0.96 10.39 16.64
N ASP A 106 -0.21 11.24 17.35
CA ASP A 106 0.91 12.01 16.80
C ASP A 106 1.92 12.23 17.92
N ASN A 107 3.02 11.48 17.93
CA ASN A 107 4.07 11.60 18.94
C ASN A 107 3.49 11.63 20.39
N PRO A 108 2.84 10.55 20.87
CA PRO A 108 2.28 10.51 22.22
C PRO A 108 3.34 10.64 23.33
N ARG A 109 4.63 10.43 23.03
CA ARG A 109 5.73 10.52 24.01
C ARG A 109 5.42 9.69 25.25
N THR A 110 5.55 10.23 26.45
CA THR A 110 5.35 9.47 27.69
C THR A 110 3.91 9.46 28.20
N GLU A 111 3.00 10.20 27.58
CA GLU A 111 1.58 10.18 27.92
C GLU A 111 0.87 8.96 27.32
N ASP A 112 -0.20 8.53 28.01
CA ASP A 112 -1.12 7.52 27.48
C ASP A 112 -1.78 8.03 26.19
N PRO A 113 -1.64 7.33 25.06
CA PRO A 113 -2.26 7.73 23.80
C PRO A 113 -3.78 7.84 23.89
N GLY A 114 -4.44 6.95 24.64
CA GLY A 114 -5.90 6.95 24.80
C GLY A 114 -6.40 8.26 25.41
N ALA A 115 -5.77 8.68 26.52
CA ALA A 115 -6.10 9.94 27.18
C ALA A 115 -5.91 11.18 26.27
N ILE A 116 -4.94 11.17 25.36
CA ILE A 116 -4.77 12.25 24.38
C ILE A 116 -5.93 12.26 23.39
N LEU A 117 -6.28 11.09 22.85
CA LEU A 117 -7.37 10.93 21.87
C LEU A 117 -8.71 11.37 22.47
N ASP A 118 -8.99 10.99 23.72
CA ASP A 118 -10.21 11.38 24.43
C ASP A 118 -10.32 12.91 24.61
N GLN A 119 -9.21 13.58 24.91
CA GLN A 119 -9.17 15.04 25.04
C GLN A 119 -9.43 15.77 23.71
N ILE A 120 -8.93 15.21 22.59
CA ILE A 120 -9.23 15.74 21.25
C ILE A 120 -10.70 15.48 20.91
N ALA A 121 -11.19 14.26 21.14
CA ALA A 121 -12.55 13.83 20.85
C ALA A 121 -13.59 14.68 21.61
N ALA A 122 -13.35 15.02 22.88
CA ALA A 122 -14.21 15.92 23.64
C ALA A 122 -14.36 17.31 22.96
N GLY A 123 -13.31 17.79 22.30
CA GLY A 123 -13.36 18.99 21.47
C GLY A 123 -14.26 18.83 20.25
N VAL A 124 -14.13 17.71 19.54
CA VAL A 124 -14.95 17.38 18.35
C VAL A 124 -16.43 17.22 18.72
N GLU A 125 -16.72 16.47 19.78
CA GLU A 125 -18.08 16.21 20.29
C GLU A 125 -18.81 17.50 20.69
N SER A 126 -18.08 18.50 21.20
CA SER A 126 -18.65 19.80 21.55
C SER A 126 -19.21 20.59 20.34
N GLN A 127 -18.89 20.17 19.10
CA GLN A 127 -19.45 20.72 17.86
C GLN A 127 -20.60 19.87 17.29
N ASN A 128 -21.14 18.92 18.07
CA ASN A 128 -22.22 18.01 17.68
C ASN A 128 -21.91 17.13 16.46
N LEU A 129 -20.62 16.88 16.17
CA LEU A 129 -20.22 15.95 15.13
C LEU A 129 -20.36 14.52 15.66
N ALA A 130 -21.10 13.66 14.95
CA ALA A 130 -21.42 12.32 15.44
C ALA A 130 -20.21 11.38 15.42
N LYS A 131 -19.98 10.64 16.52
CA LYS A 131 -18.98 9.57 16.58
C LYS A 131 -19.42 8.38 15.75
N LYS A 132 -18.48 7.77 15.03
CA LYS A 132 -18.70 6.61 14.16
C LYS A 132 -17.73 5.49 14.49
N GLY A 133 -18.07 4.27 14.08
CA GLY A 133 -17.14 3.13 14.05
C GLY A 133 -16.08 3.32 12.97
N ASP A 134 -15.02 2.52 12.99
CA ASP A 134 -13.95 2.55 11.98
C ASP A 134 -14.36 1.90 10.66
N ASP A 135 -15.33 0.99 10.70
CA ASP A 135 -16.01 0.39 9.57
C ASP A 135 -16.70 1.42 8.67
N TRP A 136 -17.15 2.52 9.28
CA TRP A 136 -17.80 3.64 8.61
C TRP A 136 -17.00 4.23 7.43
N LEU A 137 -15.67 4.22 7.49
CA LEU A 137 -14.82 4.76 6.41
C LEU A 137 -14.76 3.84 5.17
N TRP A 138 -15.23 2.59 5.26
CA TRP A 138 -15.25 1.66 4.14
C TRP A 138 -16.49 1.77 3.26
N HIS A 139 -17.56 2.34 3.79
CA HIS A 139 -18.83 2.42 3.09
C HIS A 139 -18.92 3.79 2.39
N GLY A 140 -18.97 3.80 1.06
CA GLY A 140 -19.15 5.03 0.28
C GLY A 140 -20.45 5.78 0.64
N GLY A 141 -20.51 7.09 0.34
CA GLY A 141 -21.72 7.91 0.55
C GLY A 141 -21.85 8.57 1.93
N VAL A 142 -20.76 8.57 2.70
CA VAL A 142 -20.70 9.15 4.05
C VAL A 142 -20.57 10.67 4.02
N LYS A 143 -21.50 11.41 4.64
CA LYS A 143 -21.49 12.89 4.54
C LYS A 143 -20.73 13.61 5.64
N ASN A 144 -20.94 13.24 6.92
CA ASN A 144 -20.29 13.91 8.04
C ASN A 144 -20.14 13.01 9.28
N GLY A 145 -19.14 13.31 10.10
CA GLY A 145 -18.89 12.58 11.35
C GLY A 145 -17.42 12.57 11.74
N TYR A 146 -17.11 11.94 12.87
CA TYR A 146 -15.73 11.67 13.25
C TYR A 146 -15.52 10.25 13.74
N VAL A 147 -14.28 9.80 13.61
CA VAL A 147 -13.82 8.50 14.09
C VAL A 147 -12.47 8.65 14.79
N VAL A 148 -12.23 7.79 15.78
CA VAL A 148 -10.95 7.72 16.49
C VAL A 148 -10.25 6.43 16.06
N ILE A 149 -9.10 6.56 15.40
CA ILE A 149 -8.26 5.43 14.97
C ILE A 149 -6.87 5.68 15.55
N ALA A 150 -6.52 4.94 16.60
CA ALA A 150 -5.29 5.21 17.36
C ALA A 150 -4.02 5.03 16.51
N GLU A 151 -3.97 4.03 15.63
CA GLU A 151 -2.82 3.79 14.77
C GLU A 151 -2.83 4.78 13.59
N ARG A 152 -1.79 5.62 13.52
CA ARG A 152 -1.74 6.75 12.56
C ARG A 152 -1.69 6.29 11.11
N ARG A 153 -0.97 5.19 10.80
CA ARG A 153 -0.91 4.66 9.43
C ARG A 153 -2.28 4.16 8.98
N GLU A 154 -3.00 3.46 9.85
CA GLU A 154 -4.36 2.98 9.58
C GLU A 154 -5.33 4.15 9.40
N ALA A 155 -5.24 5.18 10.25
CA ALA A 155 -6.03 6.41 10.14
C ALA A 155 -5.83 7.09 8.78
N ILE A 156 -4.58 7.27 8.35
CA ILE A 156 -4.24 7.88 7.06
C ILE A 156 -4.76 7.00 5.91
N ARG A 157 -4.53 5.69 5.95
CA ARG A 157 -4.97 4.76 4.91
C ARG A 157 -6.48 4.78 4.73
N LYS A 158 -7.25 4.63 5.81
CA LYS A 158 -8.72 4.67 5.76
C LYS A 158 -9.25 6.03 5.31
N ALA A 159 -8.63 7.14 5.71
CA ALA A 159 -9.03 8.46 5.24
C ALA A 159 -8.79 8.65 3.73
N VAL A 160 -7.65 8.17 3.22
CA VAL A 160 -7.36 8.18 1.77
C VAL A 160 -8.33 7.28 1.00
N TRP A 161 -8.70 6.13 1.57
CA TRP A 161 -9.62 5.19 0.93
C TRP A 161 -11.07 5.64 0.92
N ALA A 162 -11.49 6.41 1.93
CA ALA A 162 -12.83 7.00 2.02
C ALA A 162 -13.05 8.24 1.13
N ALA A 163 -11.97 8.80 0.58
CA ALA A 163 -11.99 10.00 -0.23
C ALA A 163 -12.61 9.74 -1.62
N GLY A 164 -13.53 10.62 -2.02
CA GLY A 164 -14.11 10.70 -3.35
C GLY A 164 -13.24 11.52 -4.32
N GLU A 165 -13.70 11.63 -5.57
CA GLU A 165 -12.94 12.26 -6.66
C GLU A 165 -12.70 13.77 -6.46
N ASP A 166 -13.61 14.46 -5.79
CA ASP A 166 -13.53 15.91 -5.55
C ASP A 166 -13.25 16.26 -4.08
N ASP A 167 -12.89 15.29 -3.25
CA ASP A 167 -12.58 15.55 -1.85
C ASP A 167 -11.18 16.12 -1.64
N ILE A 168 -11.03 16.88 -0.56
CA ILE A 168 -9.74 17.28 -0.01
C ILE A 168 -9.45 16.45 1.24
N VAL A 169 -8.31 15.78 1.29
CA VAL A 169 -7.81 15.09 2.48
C VAL A 169 -6.59 15.82 3.03
N LEU A 170 -6.69 16.35 4.24
CA LEU A 170 -5.60 16.97 4.98
C LEU A 170 -5.08 16.02 6.05
N ILE A 171 -3.79 15.71 6.00
CA ILE A 171 -3.05 15.04 7.06
C ILE A 171 -2.24 16.10 7.79
N ALA A 172 -2.70 16.48 8.98
CA ALA A 172 -2.12 17.53 9.79
C ALA A 172 -1.35 16.98 11.01
N GLY A 173 -0.44 17.80 11.52
CA GLY A 173 0.35 17.54 12.73
C GLY A 173 1.83 17.44 12.41
N LYS A 174 2.27 16.30 11.87
CA LYS A 174 3.70 15.95 11.71
C LYS A 174 4.40 16.61 10.54
N GLY A 175 3.69 16.86 9.44
CA GLY A 175 4.26 17.44 8.23
C GLY A 175 5.56 16.75 7.78
N HIS A 176 6.67 17.48 7.89
CA HIS A 176 8.00 17.00 7.46
C HIS A 176 8.68 16.06 8.48
N GLU A 177 8.12 15.87 9.67
CA GLU A 177 8.68 14.97 10.69
C GLU A 177 8.51 13.50 10.31
N LYS A 178 9.62 12.84 9.97
CA LYS A 178 9.65 11.42 9.56
C LYS A 178 9.76 10.41 10.71
N TYR A 179 9.09 10.69 11.83
CA TYR A 179 9.18 9.82 13.01
C TYR A 179 7.97 9.90 13.92
N GLN A 180 7.67 8.83 14.65
CA GLN A 180 6.72 8.82 15.76
C GLN A 180 7.45 8.51 17.08
N ILE A 181 7.18 9.30 18.12
CA ILE A 181 7.74 9.09 19.46
C ILE A 181 6.72 8.40 20.37
N VAL A 182 7.06 7.20 20.87
CA VAL A 182 6.27 6.46 21.86
C VAL A 182 7.18 6.14 23.06
N GLY A 183 6.79 6.57 24.24
CA GLY A 183 7.65 6.65 25.41
C GLY A 183 8.87 7.52 25.10
N ARG A 184 10.05 6.89 25.13
CA ARG A 184 11.34 7.50 24.76
C ARG A 184 11.89 7.00 23.43
N GLN A 185 11.16 6.12 22.74
CA GLN A 185 11.60 5.52 21.49
C GLN A 185 11.13 6.35 20.30
N ARG A 186 12.05 6.63 19.38
CA ARG A 186 11.75 7.21 18.08
C ARG A 186 11.66 6.09 17.04
N ARG A 187 10.53 5.98 16.36
CA ARG A 187 10.29 5.03 15.27
C ARG A 187 10.09 5.79 13.97
N PHE A 188 10.49 5.23 12.84
CA PHE A 188 10.22 5.87 11.55
C PHE A 188 8.72 5.94 11.29
N PHE A 189 8.25 7.10 10.81
CA PHE A 189 6.87 7.31 10.38
C PHE A 189 6.81 8.56 9.48
N ASP A 190 6.38 8.44 8.24
CA ASP A 190 6.36 9.55 7.27
C ASP A 190 4.96 9.67 6.68
N ASP A 191 4.21 10.70 7.07
CA ASP A 191 2.82 10.94 6.61
C ASP A 191 2.74 10.92 5.08
N SER A 192 3.71 11.54 4.39
CA SER A 192 3.75 11.60 2.93
C SER A 192 3.98 10.22 2.31
N LEU A 193 4.76 9.33 2.95
CA LEU A 193 4.92 7.95 2.50
C LEU A 193 3.63 7.15 2.71
N GLU A 194 2.98 7.27 3.88
CA GLU A 194 1.76 6.52 4.19
C GLU A 194 0.60 6.93 3.26
N VAL A 195 0.49 8.21 2.90
CA VAL A 195 -0.46 8.67 1.86
C VAL A 195 -0.14 8.03 0.51
N LYS A 196 1.12 8.05 0.07
CA LYS A 196 1.53 7.43 -1.21
C LYS A 196 1.24 5.92 -1.24
N GLU A 197 1.51 5.21 -0.15
CA GLU A 197 1.20 3.78 -0.01
C GLU A 197 -0.30 3.52 -0.14
N ALA A 198 -1.14 4.34 0.52
CA ALA A 198 -2.58 4.22 0.44
C ALA A 198 -3.11 4.48 -0.97
N LEU A 199 -2.56 5.49 -1.66
CA LEU A 199 -2.92 5.82 -3.05
C LEU A 199 -2.50 4.73 -4.03
N ALA A 200 -1.32 4.12 -3.81
CA ALA A 200 -0.79 3.01 -4.59
C ALA A 200 -1.47 1.67 -4.27
N GLY A 201 -2.43 1.65 -3.33
CA GLY A 201 -3.25 0.50 -2.99
C GLY A 201 -4.18 0.04 -4.13
N TRP A 202 -4.96 -0.99 -3.84
CA TRP A 202 -5.92 -1.55 -4.78
C TRP A 202 -7.10 -0.61 -4.99
N ASN A 203 -7.56 -0.48 -6.23
CA ASN A 203 -8.74 0.27 -6.61
C ASN A 203 -9.45 -0.42 -7.77
N LEU A 204 -10.68 -0.01 -8.09
CA LEU A 204 -11.48 -0.65 -9.13
C LEU A 204 -10.73 -0.71 -10.47
N GLY A 205 -10.11 0.39 -10.88
CA GLY A 205 -9.35 0.47 -12.13
C GLY A 205 -8.11 -0.42 -12.14
N SER A 206 -7.40 -0.57 -11.01
CA SER A 206 -6.25 -1.48 -10.95
C SER A 206 -6.65 -2.95 -11.00
N LEU A 207 -7.83 -3.31 -10.48
CA LEU A 207 -8.40 -4.65 -10.62
C LEU A 207 -8.85 -4.91 -12.06
N GLU A 208 -9.58 -3.98 -12.67
CA GLU A 208 -10.00 -4.10 -14.08
C GLU A 208 -8.80 -4.26 -15.01
N ASN A 209 -7.76 -3.45 -14.82
CA ASN A 209 -6.53 -3.53 -15.62
C ASN A 209 -5.77 -4.84 -15.39
N ALA A 210 -5.72 -5.34 -14.16
CA ALA A 210 -5.02 -6.59 -13.85
C ALA A 210 -5.78 -7.82 -14.38
N LEU A 211 -7.11 -7.85 -14.20
CA LEU A 211 -7.94 -9.00 -14.52
C LEU A 211 -8.43 -9.00 -15.98
N GLY A 212 -8.46 -7.84 -16.63
CA GLY A 212 -8.93 -7.68 -18.01
C GLY A 212 -10.45 -7.77 -18.16
N VAL A 213 -11.20 -7.66 -17.04
CA VAL A 213 -12.66 -7.76 -17.01
C VAL A 213 -13.24 -6.65 -16.14
N ARG A 214 -14.43 -6.17 -16.48
CA ARG A 214 -15.19 -5.22 -15.66
C ARG A 214 -15.99 -5.97 -14.59
N PRO A 215 -16.16 -5.39 -13.40
CA PRO A 215 -16.97 -5.99 -12.36
C PRO A 215 -18.46 -5.88 -12.65
N SER A 216 -19.23 -6.81 -12.11
CA SER A 216 -20.68 -6.70 -11.90
C SER A 216 -20.98 -6.42 -10.42
N GLY A 217 -22.24 -6.15 -10.08
CA GLY A 217 -22.67 -5.92 -8.69
C GLY A 217 -22.58 -4.45 -8.22
N GLY A 218 -22.57 -4.25 -6.91
CA GLY A 218 -22.57 -2.92 -6.30
C GLY A 218 -21.18 -2.28 -6.28
N LEU A 219 -21.02 -1.12 -6.91
CA LEU A 219 -19.76 -0.35 -6.93
C LEU A 219 -19.62 0.59 -5.73
N SER A 220 -19.99 0.13 -4.54
CA SER A 220 -20.06 0.97 -3.33
C SER A 220 -18.69 1.42 -2.81
N ALA A 221 -17.62 0.76 -3.24
CA ALA A 221 -16.24 1.07 -2.87
C ALA A 221 -15.34 1.24 -4.10
N SER A 222 -14.50 2.27 -4.07
CA SER A 222 -13.51 2.54 -5.12
C SER A 222 -12.14 1.91 -4.83
N ARG A 223 -11.87 1.52 -3.57
CA ARG A 223 -10.54 1.10 -3.07
C ARG A 223 -10.63 -0.11 -2.14
N PHE A 224 -9.56 -0.90 -2.07
CA PHE A 224 -9.48 -2.15 -1.31
C PHE A 224 -8.21 -2.23 -0.45
N SER A 225 -8.30 -2.87 0.71
CA SER A 225 -7.18 -2.98 1.68
C SER A 225 -6.13 -4.01 1.27
N GLY A 226 -6.49 -5.02 0.48
CA GLY A 226 -5.65 -6.17 0.21
C GLY A 226 -6.35 -7.25 -0.61
N VAL A 227 -5.68 -8.38 -0.77
CA VAL A 227 -6.17 -9.56 -1.49
C VAL A 227 -6.00 -10.77 -0.57
N SER A 228 -7.07 -11.52 -0.37
CA SER A 228 -7.09 -12.76 0.40
C SER A 228 -7.64 -13.92 -0.45
N THR A 229 -7.10 -15.11 -0.21
CA THR A 229 -7.59 -16.37 -0.77
C THR A 229 -8.16 -17.29 0.31
N ASP A 230 -8.22 -16.82 1.56
CA ASP A 230 -8.65 -17.60 2.72
C ASP A 230 -9.59 -16.76 3.57
N THR A 231 -10.85 -17.18 3.66
CA THR A 231 -11.83 -16.44 4.44
C THR A 231 -11.42 -16.35 5.91
N ARG A 232 -10.70 -17.33 6.47
CA ARG A 232 -10.31 -17.36 7.89
C ARG A 232 -9.40 -16.22 8.30
N THR A 233 -8.63 -15.68 7.35
CA THR A 233 -7.71 -14.56 7.55
C THR A 233 -8.18 -13.29 6.86
N LEU A 234 -9.30 -13.33 6.15
CA LEU A 234 -9.86 -12.17 5.45
C LEU A 234 -10.22 -11.08 6.46
N VAL A 235 -9.81 -9.85 6.14
CA VAL A 235 -10.19 -8.66 6.92
C VAL A 235 -11.11 -7.75 6.10
N PRO A 236 -11.92 -6.91 6.75
CA PRO A 236 -12.78 -5.96 6.05
C PRO A 236 -12.01 -5.10 5.05
N GLY A 237 -12.62 -4.88 3.88
CA GLY A 237 -12.04 -4.10 2.79
C GLY A 237 -11.24 -4.90 1.76
N GLU A 238 -10.98 -6.19 2.00
CA GLU A 238 -10.18 -7.01 1.09
C GLU A 238 -10.98 -7.54 -0.12
N ILE A 239 -10.21 -7.95 -1.13
CA ILE A 239 -10.66 -8.69 -2.29
C ILE A 239 -10.52 -10.18 -1.97
N PHE A 240 -11.58 -10.96 -2.11
CA PHE A 240 -11.52 -12.42 -1.95
C PHE A 240 -11.37 -13.10 -3.31
N VAL A 241 -10.32 -13.91 -3.49
CA VAL A 241 -10.11 -14.72 -4.70
C VAL A 241 -10.47 -16.18 -4.39
N ALA A 242 -11.54 -16.66 -5.01
CA ALA A 242 -12.05 -18.02 -4.81
C ALA A 242 -11.21 -19.04 -5.60
N LEU A 243 -10.22 -19.64 -4.94
CA LEU A 243 -9.38 -20.68 -5.55
C LEU A 243 -10.02 -22.06 -5.43
N ARG A 244 -9.88 -22.88 -6.48
CA ARG A 244 -10.25 -24.31 -6.47
C ARG A 244 -8.97 -25.15 -6.37
N GLY A 245 -8.96 -26.10 -5.44
CA GLY A 245 -7.93 -27.12 -5.30
C GLY A 245 -8.54 -28.52 -5.38
N ASP A 246 -7.72 -29.55 -5.16
CA ASP A 246 -8.14 -30.95 -5.32
C ASP A 246 -9.22 -31.38 -4.30
N THR A 247 -9.18 -30.82 -3.09
CA THR A 247 -10.06 -31.17 -1.96
C THR A 247 -10.84 -29.99 -1.40
N PHE A 248 -10.74 -28.81 -2.02
CA PHE A 248 -11.31 -27.57 -1.52
C PHE A 248 -11.77 -26.69 -2.68
N ASP A 249 -12.90 -26.01 -2.50
CA ASP A 249 -13.39 -25.00 -3.43
C ASP A 249 -13.72 -23.70 -2.70
N GLY A 250 -12.97 -22.64 -2.99
CA GLY A 250 -13.17 -21.32 -2.40
C GLY A 250 -14.52 -20.71 -2.74
N HIS A 251 -15.18 -21.17 -3.80
CA HIS A 251 -16.51 -20.71 -4.20
C HIS A 251 -17.60 -21.13 -3.18
N ASP A 252 -17.37 -22.19 -2.41
CA ASP A 252 -18.27 -22.60 -1.32
C ASP A 252 -18.24 -21.62 -0.13
N HIS A 253 -17.28 -20.68 -0.12
CA HIS A 253 -17.04 -19.76 0.98
C HIS A 253 -17.33 -18.29 0.63
N LEU A 254 -18.02 -18.01 -0.49
CA LEU A 254 -18.34 -16.63 -0.90
C LEU A 254 -19.17 -15.90 0.16
N ALA A 255 -20.22 -16.52 0.69
CA ALA A 255 -21.03 -15.91 1.75
C ALA A 255 -20.20 -15.57 3.00
N ALA A 256 -19.31 -16.47 3.42
CA ALA A 256 -18.40 -16.21 4.54
C ALA A 256 -17.39 -15.08 4.27
N ALA A 257 -16.96 -14.91 3.01
CA ALA A 257 -16.12 -13.78 2.62
C ALA A 257 -16.89 -12.46 2.70
N MET A 258 -18.15 -12.44 2.22
CA MET A 258 -19.04 -11.29 2.30
C MET A 258 -19.31 -10.88 3.76
N ASP A 259 -19.63 -11.86 4.63
CA ASP A 259 -19.90 -11.63 6.05
C ASP A 259 -18.69 -11.07 6.81
N ARG A 260 -17.48 -11.41 6.36
CA ARG A 260 -16.22 -10.85 6.89
C ARG A 260 -15.86 -9.48 6.30
N GLY A 261 -16.69 -8.92 5.43
CA GLY A 261 -16.53 -7.58 4.89
C GLY A 261 -15.63 -7.51 3.65
N ALA A 262 -15.53 -8.59 2.87
CA ALA A 262 -14.96 -8.48 1.52
C ALA A 262 -15.70 -7.40 0.73
N LEU A 263 -14.97 -6.55 0.00
CA LEU A 263 -15.55 -5.51 -0.88
C LEU A 263 -15.50 -5.89 -2.37
N ALA A 264 -14.71 -6.91 -2.71
CA ALA A 264 -14.77 -7.53 -4.02
C ALA A 264 -14.57 -9.04 -3.95
N LEU A 265 -15.15 -9.75 -4.92
CA LEU A 265 -15.00 -11.18 -5.14
C LEU A 265 -14.41 -11.42 -6.54
N VAL A 266 -13.41 -12.28 -6.64
CA VAL A 266 -12.89 -12.81 -7.91
C VAL A 266 -13.29 -14.27 -7.99
N VAL A 267 -14.16 -14.60 -8.92
CA VAL A 267 -14.82 -15.91 -9.04
C VAL A 267 -14.70 -16.47 -10.44
N GLN A 268 -14.80 -17.78 -10.56
CA GLN A 268 -14.84 -18.44 -11.86
C GLN A 268 -16.16 -18.10 -12.57
N ARG A 269 -16.09 -17.79 -13.87
CA ARG A 269 -17.24 -17.43 -14.69
C ARG A 269 -18.34 -18.49 -14.59
N GLY A 270 -19.58 -18.02 -14.39
CA GLY A 270 -20.75 -18.89 -14.20
C GLY A 270 -20.93 -19.44 -12.79
N SER A 271 -20.13 -19.01 -11.81
CA SER A 271 -20.36 -19.32 -10.39
C SER A 271 -21.60 -18.62 -9.86
N GLU A 272 -22.37 -19.30 -9.01
CA GLU A 272 -23.51 -18.68 -8.31
C GLU A 272 -23.01 -17.76 -7.19
N VAL A 273 -23.20 -16.45 -7.36
CA VAL A 273 -22.81 -15.45 -6.36
C VAL A 273 -24.07 -14.92 -5.65
N PRO A 274 -24.16 -15.03 -4.31
CA PRO A 274 -25.25 -14.44 -3.54
C PRO A 274 -25.42 -12.93 -3.79
N LEU A 275 -26.59 -12.38 -3.48
CA LEU A 275 -26.82 -10.94 -3.58
C LEU A 275 -25.79 -10.19 -2.74
N TYR A 276 -24.96 -9.39 -3.42
CA TYR A 276 -23.76 -8.81 -2.85
C TYR A 276 -23.63 -7.34 -3.23
N GLY A 277 -23.35 -6.51 -2.22
CA GLY A 277 -23.21 -5.05 -2.38
C GLY A 277 -21.83 -4.58 -2.84
N GLY A 278 -20.88 -5.51 -3.02
CA GLY A 278 -19.54 -5.24 -3.54
C GLY A 278 -19.36 -5.65 -4.99
N ALA A 279 -18.14 -5.50 -5.49
CA ALA A 279 -17.78 -5.79 -6.87
C ALA A 279 -17.54 -7.29 -7.11
N VAL A 280 -18.02 -7.84 -8.21
CA VAL A 280 -17.81 -9.23 -8.59
C VAL A 280 -17.07 -9.28 -9.93
N PHE A 281 -15.88 -9.89 -9.93
CA PHE A 281 -15.06 -10.09 -11.12
C PHE A 281 -15.14 -11.56 -11.54
N GLU A 282 -15.82 -11.82 -12.65
CA GLU A 282 -15.91 -13.16 -13.24
C GLU A 282 -14.75 -13.39 -14.22
N VAL A 283 -13.93 -14.40 -13.93
CA VAL A 283 -12.75 -14.78 -14.71
C VAL A 283 -12.82 -16.24 -15.14
N ASP A 284 -12.10 -16.61 -16.20
CA ASP A 284 -12.08 -18.01 -16.67
C ASP A 284 -11.31 -18.94 -15.71
N ASP A 285 -10.24 -18.43 -15.09
CA ASP A 285 -9.40 -19.17 -14.13
C ASP A 285 -8.98 -18.23 -12.98
N THR A 286 -9.38 -18.56 -11.75
CA THR A 286 -9.09 -17.75 -10.55
C THR A 286 -7.64 -17.86 -10.08
N LEU A 287 -6.95 -18.96 -10.40
CA LEU A 287 -5.50 -19.12 -10.14
C LEU A 287 -4.69 -18.25 -11.10
N GLU A 288 -5.08 -18.19 -12.38
CA GLU A 288 -4.48 -17.25 -13.33
C GLU A 288 -4.73 -15.80 -12.92
N ALA A 289 -5.95 -15.48 -12.49
CA ALA A 289 -6.31 -14.16 -11.98
C ALA A 289 -5.46 -13.74 -10.77
N LEU A 290 -5.24 -14.64 -9.80
CA LEU A 290 -4.34 -14.38 -8.67
C LEU A 290 -2.92 -14.04 -9.13
N GLY A 291 -2.40 -14.78 -10.11
CA GLY A 291 -1.11 -14.50 -10.73
C GLY A 291 -1.04 -13.13 -11.40
N LYS A 292 -2.10 -12.74 -12.14
CA LYS A 292 -2.22 -11.43 -12.78
C LYS A 292 -2.26 -10.28 -11.76
N LEU A 293 -2.98 -10.46 -10.65
CA LEU A 293 -2.98 -9.49 -9.54
C LEU A 293 -1.56 -9.31 -8.98
N ALA A 294 -0.85 -10.41 -8.68
CA ALA A 294 0.51 -10.32 -8.18
C ALA A 294 1.48 -9.63 -9.16
N ALA A 295 1.41 -9.98 -10.45
CA ALA A 295 2.20 -9.35 -11.50
C ALA A 295 1.92 -7.85 -11.61
N SER A 296 0.64 -7.46 -11.58
CA SER A 296 0.21 -6.05 -11.62
C SER A 296 0.71 -5.29 -10.39
N ARG A 297 0.59 -5.85 -9.18
CA ARG A 297 1.12 -5.24 -7.95
C ARG A 297 2.60 -4.94 -8.07
N ARG A 298 3.38 -5.92 -8.50
CA ARG A 298 4.82 -5.79 -8.69
C ARG A 298 5.16 -4.73 -9.74
N LYS A 299 4.46 -4.73 -10.88
CA LYS A 299 4.67 -3.76 -11.96
C LYS A 299 4.38 -2.33 -11.49
N ASN A 300 3.21 -2.10 -10.90
CA ASN A 300 2.79 -0.75 -10.49
C ASN A 300 3.74 -0.14 -9.44
N LEU A 301 4.24 -0.96 -8.50
CA LEU A 301 5.18 -0.47 -7.49
C LEU A 301 6.58 -0.21 -8.06
N ALA A 302 7.03 -1.00 -9.05
CA ALA A 302 8.31 -0.78 -9.72
C ALA A 302 8.32 0.52 -10.56
N GLU A 303 7.15 0.98 -11.03
CA GLU A 303 7.01 2.27 -11.72
C GLU A 303 7.04 3.47 -10.75
N LEU A 304 6.60 3.26 -9.49
CA LEU A 304 6.51 4.31 -8.47
C LEU A 304 7.76 4.46 -7.60
N GLY A 305 8.68 3.50 -7.65
CA GLY A 305 9.90 3.54 -6.85
C GLY A 305 10.89 2.43 -7.15
N PRO A 306 12.11 2.52 -6.60
CA PRO A 306 13.14 1.51 -6.82
C PRO A 306 12.78 0.22 -6.09
N LEU A 307 12.59 -0.86 -6.88
CA LEU A 307 12.37 -2.21 -6.40
C LEU A 307 13.25 -3.18 -7.17
N LEU A 308 14.19 -3.82 -6.48
CA LEU A 308 14.99 -4.92 -7.01
C LEU A 308 14.32 -6.26 -6.71
N VAL A 309 14.14 -7.11 -7.72
CA VAL A 309 13.55 -8.44 -7.56
C VAL A 309 14.59 -9.52 -7.85
N VAL A 310 14.78 -10.43 -6.88
CA VAL A 310 15.66 -11.59 -7.00
C VAL A 310 14.81 -12.85 -7.09
N GLY A 311 14.87 -13.58 -8.20
CA GLY A 311 14.25 -14.89 -8.39
C GLY A 311 15.24 -16.03 -8.14
N ILE A 312 14.88 -16.99 -7.29
CA ILE A 312 15.74 -18.12 -6.92
C ILE A 312 15.00 -19.42 -7.18
N THR A 313 15.60 -20.30 -8.00
CA THR A 313 15.16 -21.68 -8.14
C THR A 313 16.34 -22.65 -8.04
N GLY A 314 16.03 -23.94 -7.95
CA GLY A 314 17.01 -25.02 -7.77
C GLY A 314 16.33 -26.30 -7.31
N SER A 315 16.97 -27.44 -7.46
CA SER A 315 16.44 -28.70 -6.93
C SER A 315 16.55 -28.73 -5.41
N THR A 316 17.69 -28.30 -4.87
CA THR A 316 17.93 -28.15 -3.43
C THR A 316 18.55 -26.79 -3.09
N GLY A 317 18.57 -26.41 -1.81
CA GLY A 317 19.28 -25.21 -1.34
C GLY A 317 18.58 -23.86 -1.56
N LYS A 318 17.45 -23.82 -2.29
CA LYS A 318 16.67 -22.60 -2.57
C LYS A 318 16.42 -21.74 -1.33
N THR A 319 15.84 -22.32 -0.28
CA THR A 319 15.51 -21.61 0.96
C THR A 319 16.75 -21.08 1.66
N THR A 320 17.83 -21.85 1.73
CA THR A 320 19.10 -21.42 2.32
C THR A 320 19.66 -20.20 1.58
N VAL A 321 19.71 -20.24 0.24
CA VAL A 321 20.20 -19.13 -0.58
C VAL A 321 19.30 -17.90 -0.42
N LYS A 322 17.97 -18.07 -0.43
CA LYS A 322 17.00 -16.99 -0.17
C LYS A 322 17.25 -16.32 1.19
N GLU A 323 17.48 -17.09 2.24
CA GLU A 323 17.77 -16.56 3.58
C GLU A 323 19.11 -15.80 3.62
N MET A 324 20.16 -16.31 2.98
CA MET A 324 21.46 -15.64 2.88
C MET A 324 21.37 -14.32 2.11
N VAL A 325 20.72 -14.33 0.94
CA VAL A 325 20.51 -13.13 0.11
C VAL A 325 19.70 -12.08 0.87
N ALA A 326 18.61 -12.50 1.53
CA ALA A 326 17.82 -11.58 2.34
C ALA A 326 18.62 -11.00 3.50
N ALA A 327 19.50 -11.77 4.15
CA ALA A 327 20.37 -11.29 5.22
C ALA A 327 21.36 -10.23 4.72
N ILE A 328 21.99 -10.45 3.56
CA ILE A 328 22.89 -9.48 2.92
C ILE A 328 22.15 -8.16 2.66
N PHE A 329 20.98 -8.23 2.03
CA PHE A 329 20.20 -7.01 1.76
C PHE A 329 19.66 -6.35 3.03
N SER A 330 19.41 -7.10 4.09
CA SER A 330 18.97 -6.54 5.38
C SER A 330 20.09 -5.76 6.06
N VAL A 331 21.36 -6.16 5.87
CA VAL A 331 22.52 -5.36 6.30
C VAL A 331 22.65 -4.09 5.46
N HIS A 332 22.41 -4.17 4.15
CA HIS A 332 22.47 -3.01 3.26
C HIS A 332 21.30 -2.01 3.47
N TYR A 333 20.11 -2.53 3.81
CA TYR A 333 18.92 -1.76 4.13
C TYR A 333 18.48 -1.98 5.57
N PRO A 334 19.25 -1.53 6.57
CA PRO A 334 18.97 -1.81 7.97
C PRO A 334 17.71 -1.09 8.45
N ASP A 335 17.09 -1.68 9.47
CA ASP A 335 15.97 -1.07 10.20
C ASP A 335 16.52 -0.03 11.19
N VAL A 336 16.58 1.23 10.75
CA VAL A 336 17.03 2.36 11.57
C VAL A 336 15.91 3.40 11.74
N PRO A 337 15.91 4.22 12.82
CA PRO A 337 14.83 5.19 13.09
C PRO A 337 14.57 6.23 11.98
N SER A 338 15.50 6.39 11.04
CA SER A 338 15.42 7.31 9.90
C SER A 338 14.89 6.68 8.61
N SER A 339 14.58 5.38 8.61
CA SER A 339 14.06 4.67 7.43
C SER A 339 12.91 3.73 7.78
N PRO A 340 12.03 3.39 6.81
CA PRO A 340 11.00 2.38 7.02
C PRO A 340 11.60 1.05 7.50
N VAL A 341 10.87 0.37 8.38
CA VAL A 341 11.20 -0.98 8.84
C VAL A 341 10.75 -2.01 7.79
N GLY A 342 11.55 -3.06 7.60
CA GLY A 342 11.20 -4.18 6.73
C GLY A 342 11.28 -3.83 5.24
N ARG A 343 12.38 -3.21 4.81
CA ARG A 343 12.61 -2.85 3.39
C ARG A 343 12.98 -4.04 2.50
N VAL A 344 13.26 -5.20 3.09
CA VAL A 344 13.56 -6.44 2.38
C VAL A 344 12.40 -7.41 2.55
N LEU A 345 11.69 -7.66 1.46
CA LEU A 345 10.65 -8.69 1.39
C LEU A 345 11.30 -10.02 0.97
N LYS A 346 10.81 -11.13 1.51
CA LYS A 346 11.22 -12.47 1.07
C LYS A 346 10.05 -13.45 1.13
N THR A 347 10.11 -14.49 0.30
CA THR A 347 9.16 -15.62 0.38
C THR A 347 9.11 -16.21 1.78
N ARG A 348 7.89 -16.38 2.30
CA ARG A 348 7.62 -16.96 3.62
C ARG A 348 7.31 -18.45 3.50
N GLY A 349 7.88 -19.26 4.40
CA GLY A 349 7.64 -20.70 4.42
C GLY A 349 7.87 -21.34 3.05
N ASN A 350 6.88 -22.11 2.58
CA ASN A 350 6.87 -22.81 1.30
C ASN A 350 6.02 -22.08 0.24
N PHE A 351 5.82 -20.76 0.35
CA PHE A 351 5.01 -19.98 -0.59
C PHE A 351 5.75 -19.69 -1.90
N ASN A 352 6.13 -20.75 -2.61
CA ASN A 352 7.01 -20.71 -3.79
C ASN A 352 6.36 -21.30 -5.06
N ASN A 353 5.11 -21.75 -5.01
CA ASN A 353 4.35 -22.30 -6.14
C ASN A 353 3.37 -21.25 -6.74
N LEU A 354 2.49 -21.68 -7.65
CA LEU A 354 1.55 -20.78 -8.37
C LEU A 354 0.52 -20.07 -7.47
N VAL A 355 0.28 -20.55 -6.24
CA VAL A 355 -0.55 -19.85 -5.25
C VAL A 355 0.32 -19.04 -4.28
N GLY A 356 1.39 -19.67 -3.78
CA GLY A 356 2.25 -19.10 -2.76
C GLY A 356 3.07 -17.90 -3.23
N LEU A 357 3.61 -17.94 -4.45
CA LEU A 357 4.40 -16.82 -4.96
C LEU A 357 3.56 -15.53 -5.07
N PRO A 358 2.32 -15.56 -5.61
CA PRO A 358 1.40 -14.43 -5.49
C PRO A 358 1.20 -13.93 -4.07
N LEU A 359 0.95 -14.82 -3.10
CA LEU A 359 0.79 -14.43 -1.69
C LEU A 359 2.07 -13.83 -1.07
N SER A 360 3.24 -14.11 -1.64
CA SER A 360 4.50 -13.46 -1.28
C SER A 360 4.69 -12.09 -1.94
N LEU A 361 4.06 -11.85 -3.09
CA LEU A 361 4.19 -10.61 -3.87
C LEU A 361 3.12 -9.56 -3.54
N LEU A 362 1.88 -9.98 -3.29
CA LEU A 362 0.76 -9.09 -2.96
C LEU A 362 1.03 -8.16 -1.76
N PRO A 363 1.80 -8.56 -0.73
CA PRO A 363 2.19 -7.68 0.37
C PRO A 363 3.28 -6.64 0.03
N LEU A 364 3.76 -6.56 -1.22
CA LEU A 364 4.67 -5.50 -1.64
C LEU A 364 4.07 -4.12 -1.34
N GLU A 365 4.93 -3.17 -1.00
CA GLU A 365 4.65 -1.79 -0.55
C GLU A 365 5.80 -0.92 -1.09
N LEU A 366 5.56 0.38 -1.32
CA LEU A 366 6.56 1.36 -1.80
C LEU A 366 7.80 1.47 -0.90
N LYS A 367 7.69 1.11 0.38
CA LYS A 367 8.82 1.07 1.31
C LYS A 367 9.86 0.01 0.93
N HIS A 368 9.45 -1.07 0.26
CA HIS A 368 10.35 -2.16 -0.07
C HIS A 368 11.40 -1.68 -1.08
N ARG A 369 12.62 -2.20 -0.95
CA ARG A 369 13.74 -1.96 -1.87
C ARG A 369 14.16 -3.23 -2.57
N VAL A 370 13.93 -4.38 -1.93
CA VAL A 370 14.27 -5.70 -2.47
C VAL A 370 13.16 -6.69 -2.18
N ALA A 371 12.85 -7.55 -3.15
CA ALA A 371 12.04 -8.75 -2.98
C ALA A 371 12.87 -9.99 -3.35
N VAL A 372 13.09 -10.89 -2.39
CA VAL A 372 13.84 -12.14 -2.57
C VAL A 372 12.86 -13.31 -2.66
N LEU A 373 12.64 -13.79 -3.87
CA LEU A 373 11.55 -14.69 -4.22
C LEU A 373 12.07 -16.09 -4.51
N GLU A 374 11.65 -17.04 -3.70
CA GLU A 374 11.86 -18.47 -3.94
C GLU A 374 10.78 -19.00 -4.89
N MET A 375 11.18 -19.77 -5.90
CA MET A 375 10.30 -20.35 -6.91
C MET A 375 10.51 -21.87 -7.04
N GLY A 376 9.45 -22.61 -6.74
CA GLY A 376 9.34 -24.06 -6.86
C GLY A 376 8.41 -24.45 -8.00
N MET A 377 8.74 -25.53 -8.70
CA MET A 377 7.98 -26.07 -9.82
C MET A 377 7.94 -27.59 -9.74
N ASN A 378 6.81 -28.15 -10.13
CA ASN A 378 6.55 -29.58 -10.20
C ASN A 378 6.16 -30.00 -11.63
N GLN A 379 5.59 -29.09 -12.42
CA GLN A 379 5.10 -29.35 -13.77
C GLN A 379 5.74 -28.41 -14.81
N LYS A 380 5.65 -28.80 -16.08
CA LYS A 380 6.11 -27.97 -17.20
C LYS A 380 5.28 -26.70 -17.32
N GLY A 381 5.93 -25.58 -17.63
CA GLY A 381 5.33 -24.26 -17.79
C GLY A 381 5.11 -23.48 -16.49
N GLU A 382 5.25 -24.09 -15.31
CA GLU A 382 5.05 -23.39 -14.04
C GLU A 382 6.14 -22.34 -13.80
N MET A 383 7.40 -22.61 -14.14
CA MET A 383 8.48 -21.66 -13.92
C MET A 383 8.30 -20.40 -14.77
N ALA A 384 7.85 -20.54 -16.02
CA ALA A 384 7.55 -19.41 -16.89
C ALA A 384 6.44 -18.53 -16.30
N ARG A 385 5.41 -19.13 -15.70
CA ARG A 385 4.31 -18.42 -15.01
C ARG A 385 4.83 -17.69 -13.78
N LEU A 386 5.57 -18.37 -12.91
CA LEU A 386 6.15 -17.78 -11.70
C LEU A 386 7.09 -16.60 -12.03
N ALA A 387 7.98 -16.80 -13.00
CA ALA A 387 8.92 -15.77 -13.40
C ALA A 387 8.22 -14.57 -14.08
N THR A 388 7.11 -14.80 -14.79
CA THR A 388 6.27 -13.71 -15.34
C THR A 388 5.63 -12.87 -14.22
N MET A 389 5.20 -13.50 -13.12
CA MET A 389 4.64 -12.77 -11.96
C MET A 389 5.72 -11.92 -11.26
N ALA A 390 6.92 -12.48 -11.12
CA ALA A 390 8.02 -11.83 -10.41
C ALA A 390 8.72 -10.74 -11.24
N ASP A 391 8.87 -10.96 -12.55
CA ASP A 391 9.67 -10.14 -13.48
C ASP A 391 11.05 -9.79 -12.85
N PRO A 392 11.94 -10.79 -12.65
CA PRO A 392 13.14 -10.64 -11.85
C PRO A 392 14.22 -9.77 -12.53
N ASP A 393 14.91 -8.97 -11.72
CA ASP A 393 16.14 -8.25 -12.10
C ASP A 393 17.38 -9.13 -11.94
N ILE A 394 17.35 -10.06 -10.99
CA ILE A 394 18.40 -11.05 -10.76
C ILE A 394 17.75 -12.42 -10.71
N SER A 395 18.28 -13.37 -11.46
CA SER A 395 17.79 -14.75 -11.47
C SER A 395 18.90 -15.73 -11.17
N CYS A 396 18.64 -16.66 -10.24
CA CYS A 396 19.60 -17.66 -9.79
C CYS A 396 19.02 -19.07 -9.92
N ILE A 397 19.75 -19.93 -10.60
CA ILE A 397 19.55 -21.39 -10.55
C ILE A 397 20.67 -21.97 -9.69
N VAL A 398 20.30 -22.44 -8.49
CA VAL A 398 21.27 -22.95 -7.50
C VAL A 398 21.91 -24.27 -7.96
N ASN A 399 21.08 -25.19 -8.48
CA ASN A 399 21.50 -26.49 -9.03
C ASN A 399 20.34 -27.17 -9.77
N VAL A 400 20.68 -28.16 -10.59
CA VAL A 400 19.77 -29.02 -11.34
C VAL A 400 20.04 -30.49 -10.99
N HIS A 401 19.38 -30.96 -9.94
CA HIS A 401 19.37 -32.38 -9.57
C HIS A 401 18.02 -33.04 -9.87
N ASP A 402 17.97 -34.36 -9.73
CA ASP A 402 16.77 -35.16 -9.92
C ASP A 402 15.71 -34.80 -8.87
N ALA A 403 14.71 -34.04 -9.29
CA ALA A 403 13.58 -33.59 -8.50
C ALA A 403 12.34 -33.47 -9.39
N HIS A 404 11.16 -33.82 -8.87
CA HIS A 404 9.88 -33.71 -9.58
C HIS A 404 9.87 -34.40 -10.96
N LEU A 405 10.58 -35.53 -11.09
CA LEU A 405 10.71 -36.27 -12.35
C LEU A 405 9.38 -36.75 -12.92
N GLU A 406 8.38 -37.00 -12.08
CA GLU A 406 7.04 -37.39 -12.51
C GLU A 406 6.40 -36.35 -13.45
N GLY A 407 6.52 -35.05 -13.12
CA GLY A 407 5.96 -33.97 -13.94
C GLY A 407 6.92 -33.46 -15.04
N LEU A 408 8.21 -33.72 -14.91
CA LEU A 408 9.26 -33.12 -15.77
C LEU A 408 9.98 -34.14 -16.66
N GLY A 409 9.76 -35.43 -16.42
CA GLY A 409 10.28 -36.57 -17.19
C GLY A 409 11.69 -36.99 -16.76
N ASN A 410 12.69 -36.11 -16.92
CA ASN A 410 14.09 -36.40 -16.64
C ASN A 410 14.86 -35.15 -16.21
N ARG A 411 16.13 -35.29 -15.82
CA ARG A 411 16.98 -34.17 -15.38
C ARG A 411 17.09 -33.05 -16.42
N ALA A 412 17.22 -33.38 -17.70
CA ALA A 412 17.20 -32.37 -18.78
C ALA A 412 15.84 -31.64 -18.89
N GLY A 413 14.74 -32.30 -18.53
CA GLY A 413 13.43 -31.68 -18.35
C GLY A 413 13.40 -30.70 -17.17
N VAL A 414 14.00 -31.08 -16.03
CA VAL A 414 14.18 -30.20 -14.87
C VAL A 414 15.01 -28.96 -15.25
N ALA A 415 16.14 -29.15 -15.95
CA ALA A 415 16.99 -28.06 -16.42
C ALA A 415 16.23 -27.10 -17.33
N ARG A 416 15.53 -27.64 -18.36
CA ARG A 416 14.76 -26.82 -19.31
C ARG A 416 13.66 -26.01 -18.65
N GLU A 417 12.97 -26.59 -17.68
CA GLU A 417 11.91 -25.88 -16.97
C GLU A 417 12.49 -24.82 -16.02
N LYS A 418 13.58 -25.11 -15.28
CA LYS A 418 14.27 -24.08 -14.47
C LYS A 418 14.83 -22.94 -15.34
N GLY A 419 15.35 -23.26 -16.51
CA GLY A 419 15.86 -22.30 -17.49
C GLY A 419 14.82 -21.28 -17.97
N GLN A 420 13.52 -21.58 -17.84
CA GLN A 420 12.46 -20.60 -18.13
C GLN A 420 12.55 -19.34 -17.25
N LEU A 421 13.17 -19.44 -16.06
CA LEU A 421 13.44 -18.29 -15.19
C LEU A 421 14.33 -17.26 -15.90
N PHE A 422 15.39 -17.71 -16.57
CA PHE A 422 16.30 -16.83 -17.31
C PHE A 422 15.60 -16.17 -18.49
N GLY A 423 14.74 -16.91 -19.20
CA GLY A 423 13.94 -16.36 -20.31
C GLY A 423 12.95 -15.25 -19.93
N LYS A 424 12.72 -15.03 -18.62
CA LYS A 424 11.86 -13.96 -18.08
C LYS A 424 12.62 -12.93 -17.25
N THR A 425 13.95 -13.06 -17.15
CA THR A 425 14.76 -12.02 -16.52
C THR A 425 14.81 -10.81 -17.44
N LYS A 426 14.81 -9.61 -16.86
CA LYS A 426 14.92 -8.36 -17.64
C LYS A 426 16.18 -8.37 -18.52
N GLU A 427 16.11 -7.65 -19.64
CA GLU A 427 17.19 -7.57 -20.63
C GLU A 427 18.55 -7.14 -20.03
N ASN A 428 18.53 -6.19 -19.08
CA ASN A 428 19.72 -5.74 -18.34
C ASN A 428 19.89 -6.42 -16.97
N GLY A 429 19.20 -7.54 -16.76
CA GLY A 429 19.24 -8.29 -15.51
C GLY A 429 20.47 -9.18 -15.37
N VAL A 430 20.67 -9.71 -14.16
CA VAL A 430 21.83 -10.56 -13.83
C VAL A 430 21.39 -12.02 -13.76
N LEU A 431 22.08 -12.88 -14.51
CA LEU A 431 21.91 -14.33 -14.45
C LEU A 431 23.02 -14.93 -13.58
N VAL A 432 22.64 -15.74 -12.60
CA VAL A 432 23.55 -16.46 -11.71
C VAL A 432 23.41 -17.96 -11.97
N VAL A 433 24.50 -18.56 -12.41
CA VAL A 433 24.61 -19.99 -12.75
C VAL A 433 25.65 -20.66 -11.87
N ASN A 434 25.46 -21.95 -11.61
CA ASN A 434 26.45 -22.79 -10.95
C ASN A 434 27.36 -23.45 -12.00
N LEU A 435 28.63 -23.05 -12.06
CA LEU A 435 29.58 -23.61 -13.04
C LEU A 435 30.00 -25.06 -12.76
N ASP A 436 29.74 -25.54 -11.54
CA ASP A 436 30.00 -26.93 -11.15
C ASP A 436 28.81 -27.86 -11.47
N ASP A 437 27.68 -27.31 -11.96
CA ASP A 437 26.52 -28.10 -12.41
C ASP A 437 26.69 -28.47 -13.90
N GLU A 438 26.31 -29.69 -14.27
CA GLU A 438 26.46 -30.20 -15.65
C GLU A 438 25.44 -29.62 -16.63
N HIS A 439 24.40 -28.94 -16.13
CA HIS A 439 23.29 -28.36 -16.88
C HIS A 439 23.20 -26.85 -16.68
#